data_AF-A0A3B1BYC2-F1
#
_entry.id   AF-A0A3B1BYC2-F1
#
_cell.length_a   1.000
_cell.length_b   1.000
_cell.length_c   1.000
_cell.angle_alpha   90.00
_cell.angle_beta   90.00
_cell.angle_gamma   90.00
#
_symmetry.space_group_name_H-M   'P 1'
#
loop_
_entity.id
_entity.type
_entity.pdbx_description
1 polymer ?
#
loop_
_entity_poly.entity_id
_entity_poly.type
_entity_poly.pdbx_seq_one_letter_code
_entity_poly.pdbx_strand_id
1 'polypeptide(L)'
;MKSESAPAGGARNKDAMSGSPLAIVIEKYADMGVVIHTHRLCGDETVVVHAEDILDVMNFLRKDDRLNFDMMMDLTAVDYLDNQNLTPYLAEMNARFEVVYHLYSIGKNHRIRVKAPLSEDNLFINSITGIWGGADWFEREAFDMYGIVFRGHPNLKRILLYEKFEGHPLRKDYPKTKRQPLIGPRN
;
A
#
# COMPACT_ATOMS: atom_id res chain seq x y z
N MET A 1 -38.13 22.71 27.88
CA MET A 1 -37.68 21.46 27.24
C MET A 1 -36.19 21.31 27.50
N LYS A 2 -35.81 20.40 28.40
CA LYS A 2 -34.43 19.94 28.56
C LYS A 2 -34.16 18.88 27.47
N SER A 3 -33.03 18.97 26.79
CA SER A 3 -32.31 17.90 26.09
C SER A 3 -31.23 18.57 25.23
N GLU A 4 -29.99 18.12 25.13
CA GLU A 4 -29.24 17.11 25.85
C GLU A 4 -27.77 17.38 25.44
N SER A 5 -26.90 17.59 26.40
CA SER A 5 -25.47 17.80 26.18
C SER A 5 -24.83 16.52 25.64
N ALA A 6 -24.18 16.59 24.48
CA ALA A 6 -23.39 15.50 23.93
C ALA A 6 -22.29 15.08 24.94
N PRO A 7 -22.10 13.78 25.19
CA PRO A 7 -21.13 13.32 26.18
C PRO A 7 -19.70 13.48 25.65
N ALA A 8 -18.87 14.10 26.49
CA ALA A 8 -17.42 14.05 26.38
C ALA A 8 -16.96 12.59 26.50
N GLY A 9 -16.47 12.02 25.40
CA GLY A 9 -16.06 10.63 25.31
C GLY A 9 -14.58 10.48 24.99
N GLY A 10 -13.84 9.92 25.95
CA GLY A 10 -12.63 9.15 25.67
C GLY A 10 -11.32 9.90 25.90
N ALA A 11 -10.86 9.91 27.15
CA ALA A 11 -9.44 10.03 27.46
C ALA A 11 -8.66 9.00 26.63
N ARG A 12 -7.94 9.47 25.59
CA ARG A 12 -7.07 8.62 24.79
C ARG A 12 -5.83 8.30 25.63
N ASN A 13 -5.73 7.01 25.93
CA ASN A 13 -4.74 6.38 26.77
C ASN A 13 -3.31 6.77 26.35
N LYS A 14 -2.54 7.37 27.26
CA LYS A 14 -1.12 7.69 27.05
C LYS A 14 -0.24 6.42 27.02
N ASP A 15 -0.80 5.27 27.41
CA ASP A 15 -0.11 3.98 27.42
C ASP A 15 0.02 3.33 26.03
N ALA A 16 -0.62 3.86 24.99
CA ALA A 16 -0.55 3.30 23.63
C ALA A 16 0.73 3.66 22.83
N MET A 17 1.68 4.36 23.46
CA MET A 17 2.91 4.83 22.81
C MET A 17 4.08 3.85 22.92
N SER A 18 4.12 2.97 23.92
CA SER A 18 5.31 2.12 24.19
C SER A 18 5.34 0.77 23.48
N GLY A 19 4.42 0.52 22.54
CA GLY A 19 4.37 -0.75 21.79
C GLY A 19 3.64 -0.67 20.45
N SER A 20 3.44 0.52 19.92
CA SER A 20 2.80 0.74 18.61
C SER A 20 3.73 0.24 17.48
N PRO A 21 3.22 -0.52 16.51
CA PRO A 21 4.00 -0.91 15.32
C PRO A 21 4.67 0.27 14.63
N LEU A 22 3.95 1.38 14.48
CA LEU A 22 4.46 2.58 13.87
C LEU A 22 5.65 3.17 14.64
N ALA A 23 5.58 3.21 15.97
CA ALA A 23 6.66 3.72 16.80
C ALA A 23 7.95 2.90 16.64
N ILE A 24 7.82 1.57 16.58
CA ILE A 24 8.95 0.64 16.37
C ILE A 24 9.58 0.83 14.99
N VAL A 25 8.76 1.05 13.96
CA VAL A 25 9.25 1.35 12.60
C VAL A 25 10.00 2.68 12.57
N ILE A 26 9.44 3.74 13.17
CA ILE A 26 10.11 5.05 13.24
C ILE A 26 11.44 4.93 13.99
N GLU A 27 11.46 4.26 15.15
CA GLU A 27 12.67 4.05 15.94
C GLU A 27 13.77 3.37 15.11
N LYS A 28 13.44 2.31 14.38
CA LYS A 28 14.42 1.57 13.58
C LYS A 28 15.02 2.40 12.44
N TYR A 29 14.19 3.22 11.79
CA TYR A 29 14.53 3.88 10.54
C TYR A 29 14.81 5.39 10.69
N ALA A 30 14.84 5.92 11.92
CA ALA A 30 14.98 7.35 12.20
C ALA A 30 16.20 7.98 11.52
N ASP A 31 17.34 7.29 11.53
CA ASP A 31 18.61 7.80 11.00
C ASP A 31 18.86 7.44 9.54
N MET A 32 17.97 6.65 8.91
CA MET A 32 18.19 6.08 7.58
C MET A 32 17.46 6.84 6.47
N GLY A 33 16.56 7.76 6.82
CA GLY A 33 15.76 8.51 5.83
C GLY A 33 14.73 7.66 5.08
N VAL A 34 14.47 6.43 5.51
CA VAL A 34 13.55 5.49 4.84
C VAL A 34 12.09 5.92 4.97
N VAL A 35 11.73 6.53 6.10
CA VAL A 35 10.35 6.95 6.41
C VAL A 35 10.13 8.37 5.90
N ILE A 36 9.17 8.51 4.99
CA ILE A 36 8.81 9.79 4.35
C ILE A 36 7.78 10.52 5.19
N HIS A 37 6.74 9.81 5.60
CA HIS A 37 5.60 10.39 6.28
C HIS A 37 4.92 9.35 7.17
N THR A 38 4.29 9.80 8.24
CA THR A 38 3.54 8.94 9.15
C THR A 38 2.25 9.62 9.55
N HIS A 39 1.18 8.86 9.69
CA HIS A 39 -0.05 9.39 10.26
C HIS A 39 -0.85 8.30 10.97
N ARG A 40 -1.72 8.74 11.88
CA ARG A 40 -2.67 7.90 12.59
C ARG A 40 -4.06 8.50 12.44
N LEU A 41 -4.96 7.76 11.81
CA LEU A 41 -6.34 8.20 11.61
C LEU A 41 -7.29 7.05 11.94
N CYS A 42 -8.32 7.31 12.74
CA CYS A 42 -9.34 6.31 13.11
C CYS A 42 -8.78 4.97 13.67
N GLY A 43 -7.62 5.01 14.34
CA GLY A 43 -6.97 3.81 14.87
C GLY A 43 -6.22 2.98 13.82
N ASP A 44 -6.08 3.48 12.60
CA ASP A 44 -5.17 2.96 11.58
C ASP A 44 -3.82 3.68 11.67
N GLU A 45 -2.76 2.91 11.86
CA GLU A 45 -1.39 3.39 11.79
C GLU A 45 -0.86 3.23 10.38
N THR A 46 -0.36 4.33 9.81
CA THR A 46 0.17 4.34 8.44
C THR A 46 1.57 4.91 8.42
N VAL A 47 2.46 4.19 7.76
CA VAL A 47 3.83 4.61 7.45
C VAL A 47 4.01 4.69 5.94
N VAL A 48 4.57 5.79 5.47
CA VAL A 48 4.95 6.02 4.08
C VAL A 48 6.45 5.88 3.99
N VAL A 49 6.93 5.01 3.12
CA VAL A 49 8.36 4.70 2.93
C VAL A 49 8.76 4.84 1.47
N HIS A 50 10.05 5.01 1.22
CA HIS A 50 10.57 4.97 -0.14
C HIS A 50 10.34 3.59 -0.77
N ALA A 51 9.97 3.56 -2.05
CA ALA A 51 9.67 2.32 -2.76
C ALA A 51 10.89 1.38 -2.86
N GLU A 52 12.10 1.94 -2.86
CA GLU A 52 13.35 1.18 -2.92
C GLU A 52 13.58 0.34 -1.65
N ASP A 53 13.18 0.88 -0.49
CA ASP A 53 13.35 0.26 0.83
C ASP A 53 12.22 -0.70 1.20
N ILE A 54 11.21 -0.86 0.33
CA ILE A 54 10.00 -1.62 0.67
C ILE A 54 10.33 -3.05 1.10
N LEU A 55 11.28 -3.71 0.44
CA LEU A 55 11.60 -5.11 0.71
C LEU A 55 12.22 -5.26 2.10
N ASP A 56 13.06 -4.32 2.51
CA ASP A 56 13.73 -4.31 3.80
C ASP A 56 12.76 -3.99 4.94
N VAL A 57 11.89 -2.99 4.73
CA VAL A 57 10.81 -2.66 5.67
C VAL A 57 9.87 -3.85 5.85
N MET A 58 9.45 -4.49 4.76
CA MET A 58 8.55 -5.63 4.80
C MET A 58 9.17 -6.85 5.50
N ASN A 59 10.46 -7.12 5.24
CA ASN A 59 11.20 -8.16 5.95
C ASN A 59 11.27 -7.88 7.45
N PHE A 60 11.51 -6.62 7.82
CA PHE A 60 11.53 -6.21 9.23
C PHE A 60 10.18 -6.41 9.91
N LEU A 61 9.09 -5.93 9.29
CA LEU A 61 7.73 -6.09 9.80
C LEU A 61 7.38 -7.57 10.02
N ARG A 62 7.84 -8.46 9.13
CA ARG A 62 7.63 -9.90 9.27
C ARG A 62 8.48 -10.55 10.37
N LYS A 63 9.76 -10.18 10.49
CA LYS A 63 10.75 -10.93 11.30
C LYS A 63 10.96 -10.40 12.71
N ASP A 64 10.62 -9.14 13.01
CA ASP A 64 10.81 -8.59 14.38
C ASP A 64 9.76 -9.18 15.34
N ASP A 65 10.21 -9.77 16.44
CA ASP A 65 9.34 -10.45 17.43
C ASP A 65 8.34 -9.52 18.14
N ARG A 66 8.60 -8.21 18.16
CA ARG A 66 7.68 -7.21 18.69
C ARG A 66 6.53 -6.96 17.71
N LEU A 67 6.78 -7.13 16.41
CA LEU A 67 5.84 -6.84 15.32
C LEU A 67 5.13 -8.10 14.80
N ASN A 68 5.89 -9.10 14.34
CA ASN A 68 5.43 -10.39 13.84
C ASN A 68 4.20 -10.30 12.92
N PHE A 69 4.31 -9.55 11.81
CA PHE A 69 3.22 -9.42 10.83
C PHE A 69 3.08 -10.70 10.00
N ASP A 70 2.37 -11.67 10.56
CA ASP A 70 2.20 -13.01 10.02
C ASP A 70 1.17 -13.10 8.87
N MET A 71 0.30 -12.11 8.74
CA MET A 71 -0.77 -12.07 7.74
C MET A 71 -0.68 -10.81 6.87
N MET A 72 -0.57 -11.01 5.56
CA MET A 72 -0.82 -9.95 4.58
C MET A 72 -2.31 -9.96 4.25
N MET A 73 -2.97 -8.83 4.48
CA MET A 73 -4.42 -8.69 4.31
C MET A 73 -4.77 -8.30 2.89
N ASP A 74 -4.06 -7.30 2.36
CA ASP A 74 -4.36 -6.70 1.07
C ASP A 74 -3.12 -5.97 0.52
N LEU A 75 -3.06 -5.87 -0.80
CA LEU A 75 -2.16 -4.99 -1.54
C LEU A 75 -2.96 -4.36 -2.66
N THR A 76 -2.98 -3.03 -2.66
CA THR A 76 -3.69 -2.23 -3.66
C THR A 76 -2.82 -1.07 -4.14
N ALA A 77 -3.25 -0.40 -5.20
CA ALA A 77 -2.58 0.80 -5.69
C ALA A 77 -3.58 1.95 -5.88
N VAL A 78 -3.11 3.16 -5.69
CA VAL A 78 -3.90 4.39 -5.85
C VAL A 78 -3.26 5.27 -6.91
N ASP A 79 -4.03 5.69 -7.91
CA ASP A 79 -3.62 6.69 -8.90
C ASP A 79 -4.13 8.07 -8.47
N TYR A 80 -3.19 8.97 -8.19
CA TYR A 80 -3.38 10.32 -7.71
C TYR A 80 -3.30 11.37 -8.83
N LEU A 81 -3.41 11.02 -10.13
CA LEU A 81 -3.29 11.92 -11.29
C LEU A 81 -3.71 13.39 -11.04
N ASP A 82 -4.94 13.64 -10.55
CA ASP A 82 -5.47 15.00 -10.31
C ASP A 82 -5.26 15.54 -8.88
N ASN A 83 -4.77 14.72 -7.95
CA ASN A 83 -4.77 14.96 -6.51
C ASN A 83 -3.38 14.94 -5.86
N GLN A 84 -2.29 14.87 -6.64
CA GLN A 84 -0.92 14.82 -6.11
C GLN A 84 -0.63 16.02 -5.20
N ASN A 85 -1.12 17.21 -5.58
CA ASN A 85 -0.94 18.45 -4.82
C ASN A 85 -1.73 18.50 -3.50
N LEU A 86 -2.69 17.61 -3.28
CA LEU A 86 -3.43 17.54 -2.02
C LEU A 86 -2.65 16.80 -0.92
N THR A 87 -1.58 16.10 -1.29
CA THR A 87 -0.77 15.30 -0.38
C THR A 87 0.69 15.77 -0.48
N PRO A 88 1.20 16.55 0.49
CA PRO A 88 2.50 17.21 0.36
C PRO A 88 3.66 16.28 -0.03
N TYR A 89 3.76 15.11 0.60
CA TYR A 89 4.83 14.15 0.31
C TYR A 89 4.73 13.54 -1.10
N LEU A 90 3.54 13.45 -1.70
CA LEU A 90 3.40 12.99 -3.09
C LEU A 90 3.85 14.06 -4.08
N ALA A 91 3.52 15.32 -3.81
CA ALA A 91 3.93 16.46 -4.64
C ALA A 91 5.46 16.64 -4.65
N GLU A 92 6.10 16.54 -3.47
CA GLU A 92 7.56 16.62 -3.33
C GLU A 92 8.29 15.53 -4.12
N MET A 93 7.70 14.35 -4.25
CA MET A 93 8.27 13.20 -4.96
C MET A 93 7.83 13.08 -6.42
N ASN A 94 6.98 13.99 -6.91
CA ASN A 94 6.32 13.85 -8.21
C ASN A 94 5.67 12.46 -8.39
N ALA A 95 5.07 11.95 -7.31
CA ALA A 95 4.53 10.61 -7.23
C ALA A 95 3.06 10.60 -7.66
N ARG A 96 2.79 9.97 -8.80
CA ARG A 96 1.44 9.76 -9.32
C ARG A 96 0.76 8.55 -8.71
N PHE A 97 1.52 7.49 -8.46
CA PHE A 97 0.99 6.23 -7.96
C PHE A 97 1.42 6.01 -6.51
N GLU A 98 0.63 5.27 -5.75
CA GLU A 98 1.00 4.83 -4.41
C GLU A 98 0.57 3.37 -4.23
N VAL A 99 1.52 2.48 -3.92
CA VAL A 99 1.21 1.11 -3.54
C VAL A 99 0.93 1.07 -2.04
N VAL A 100 -0.19 0.49 -1.67
CA VAL A 100 -0.67 0.41 -0.28
C VAL A 100 -0.74 -1.05 0.13
N TYR A 101 -0.06 -1.37 1.20
CA TYR A 101 -0.03 -2.69 1.80
C TYR A 101 -0.73 -2.65 3.16
N HIS A 102 -1.56 -3.64 3.43
CA HIS A 102 -2.21 -3.80 4.72
C HIS A 102 -1.73 -5.09 5.35
N LEU A 103 -1.14 -4.95 6.53
CA LEU A 103 -0.57 -6.06 7.27
C LEU A 103 -1.27 -6.20 8.61
N TYR A 104 -1.43 -7.44 9.04
CA TYR A 104 -2.00 -7.79 10.32
C TYR A 104 -1.11 -8.81 11.02
N SER A 105 -0.92 -8.62 12.33
CA SER A 105 -0.31 -9.61 13.19
C SER A 105 -1.40 -10.30 13.98
N ILE A 106 -1.62 -11.59 13.74
CA ILE A 106 -2.58 -12.39 14.47
C ILE A 106 -2.11 -12.55 15.93
N GLY A 107 -0.84 -12.85 16.13
CA GLY A 107 -0.26 -13.07 17.47
C GLY A 107 -0.26 -11.83 18.37
N LYS A 108 -0.07 -10.63 17.80
CA LYS A 108 -0.05 -9.37 18.56
C LYS A 108 -1.36 -8.58 18.49
N ASN A 109 -2.28 -8.98 17.60
CA ASN A 109 -3.55 -8.31 17.33
C ASN A 109 -3.39 -6.82 17.01
N HIS A 110 -2.46 -6.50 16.11
CA HIS A 110 -2.27 -5.14 15.59
C HIS A 110 -2.21 -5.12 14.07
N ARG A 111 -2.46 -3.95 13.50
CA ARG A 111 -2.43 -3.71 12.06
C ARG A 111 -1.55 -2.51 11.74
N ILE A 112 -0.90 -2.55 10.59
CA ILE A 112 -0.19 -1.41 10.03
C ILE A 112 -0.46 -1.32 8.54
N ARG A 113 -0.52 -0.10 8.05
CA ARG A 113 -0.58 0.20 6.63
C ARG A 113 0.76 0.76 6.18
N VAL A 114 1.35 0.16 5.17
CA VAL A 114 2.59 0.65 4.56
C VAL A 114 2.24 1.21 3.20
N LYS A 115 2.75 2.40 2.89
CA LYS A 115 2.54 3.08 1.62
C LYS A 115 3.87 3.35 0.95
N ALA A 116 3.93 3.11 -0.35
CA ALA A 116 5.11 3.36 -1.18
C ALA A 116 4.71 4.22 -2.38
N PRO A 117 5.05 5.53 -2.38
CA PRO A 117 4.86 6.40 -3.53
C PRO A 117 5.74 5.98 -4.70
N LEU A 118 5.20 6.10 -5.92
CA LEU A 118 5.86 5.82 -7.18
C LEU A 118 5.58 6.94 -8.18
N SER A 119 6.61 7.38 -8.91
CA SER A 119 6.46 8.30 -10.03
C SER A 119 6.07 7.55 -11.30
N GLU A 120 5.53 8.27 -12.29
CA GLU A 120 5.16 7.68 -13.58
C GLU A 120 6.38 7.21 -14.39
N ASP A 121 7.50 7.95 -14.28
CA ASP A 121 8.77 7.61 -14.93
C ASP A 121 9.43 6.37 -14.31
N ASN A 122 9.14 6.10 -13.03
CA ASN A 122 9.73 5.02 -12.26
C ASN A 122 8.63 4.14 -11.62
N LEU A 123 7.91 3.40 -12.46
CA LEU A 123 6.78 2.58 -12.05
C LEU A 123 7.17 1.12 -11.70
N PHE A 124 8.26 0.95 -10.97
CA PHE A 124 8.70 -0.35 -10.47
C PHE A 124 8.90 -0.37 -8.96
N ILE A 125 8.66 -1.53 -8.34
CA ILE A 125 8.82 -1.76 -6.90
C ILE A 125 9.27 -3.21 -6.67
N ASN A 126 9.94 -3.50 -5.55
CA ASN A 126 10.37 -4.87 -5.23
C ASN A 126 9.17 -5.73 -4.78
N SER A 127 9.10 -6.96 -5.27
CA SER A 127 8.08 -7.95 -4.91
C SER A 127 8.24 -8.42 -3.47
N ILE A 128 7.12 -8.61 -2.78
CA ILE A 128 7.04 -9.15 -1.42
C ILE A 128 6.54 -10.61 -1.40
N THR A 129 6.34 -11.22 -2.57
CA THR A 129 5.94 -12.64 -2.72
C THR A 129 6.85 -13.62 -1.96
N GLY A 130 8.15 -13.32 -1.88
CA GLY A 130 9.11 -14.12 -1.10
C GLY A 130 8.92 -14.04 0.43
N ILE A 131 8.17 -13.04 0.92
CA ILE A 131 7.86 -12.85 2.34
C ILE A 131 6.47 -13.42 2.65
N TRP A 132 5.46 -13.04 1.87
CA TRP A 132 4.11 -13.57 1.97
C TRP A 132 3.67 -14.14 0.62
N GLY A 133 3.50 -15.46 0.54
CA GLY A 133 3.06 -16.13 -0.68
C GLY A 133 1.68 -15.66 -1.19
N GLY A 134 0.84 -15.13 -0.30
CA GLY A 134 -0.45 -14.52 -0.69
C GLY A 134 -0.32 -13.28 -1.59
N ALA A 135 0.86 -12.64 -1.63
CA ALA A 135 1.08 -11.46 -2.46
C ALA A 135 1.10 -11.75 -3.97
N ASP A 136 1.24 -13.00 -4.40
CA ASP A 136 1.30 -13.37 -5.84
C ASP A 136 0.10 -12.82 -6.61
N TRP A 137 -1.11 -12.99 -6.07
CA TRP A 137 -2.32 -12.54 -6.74
C TRP A 137 -2.46 -11.02 -6.74
N PHE A 138 -2.18 -10.37 -5.61
CA PHE A 138 -2.36 -8.92 -5.48
C PHE A 138 -1.32 -8.13 -6.29
N GLU A 139 -0.06 -8.59 -6.33
CA GLU A 139 0.97 -7.96 -7.18
C GLU A 139 0.62 -8.08 -8.67
N ARG A 140 0.07 -9.24 -9.08
CA ARG A 140 -0.41 -9.44 -10.46
C ARG A 140 -1.64 -8.58 -10.77
N GLU A 141 -2.54 -8.39 -9.80
CA GLU A 141 -3.68 -7.48 -9.94
C GLU A 141 -3.21 -6.04 -10.13
N ALA A 142 -2.32 -5.54 -9.26
CA ALA A 142 -1.76 -4.20 -9.35
C ALA A 142 -1.00 -3.98 -10.66
N PHE A 143 -0.27 -4.99 -11.14
CA PHE A 143 0.35 -4.97 -12.46
C PHE A 143 -0.67 -4.90 -13.59
N ASP A 144 -1.72 -5.72 -13.57
CA ASP A 144 -2.71 -5.76 -14.65
C ASP A 144 -3.54 -4.46 -14.69
N MET A 145 -3.97 -3.97 -13.52
CA MET A 145 -4.87 -2.83 -13.38
C MET A 145 -4.21 -1.46 -13.46
N TYR A 146 -2.98 -1.33 -12.95
CA TYR A 146 -2.24 -0.06 -12.85
C TYR A 146 -0.92 -0.06 -13.62
N GLY A 147 -0.40 -1.21 -14.03
CA GLY A 147 0.86 -1.31 -14.78
C GLY A 147 2.12 -1.21 -13.91
N ILE A 148 1.99 -1.40 -12.59
CA ILE A 148 3.11 -1.34 -11.65
C ILE A 148 3.94 -2.62 -11.77
N VAL A 149 5.24 -2.49 -12.01
CA VAL A 149 6.12 -3.65 -12.23
C VAL A 149 6.76 -4.09 -10.92
N PHE A 150 6.45 -5.31 -10.49
CA PHE A 150 7.02 -5.92 -9.30
C PHE A 150 8.28 -6.74 -9.63
N ARG A 151 9.46 -6.24 -9.23
CA ARG A 151 10.75 -6.89 -9.47
C ARG A 151 10.95 -8.09 -8.53
N GLY A 152 11.38 -9.22 -9.08
CA GLY A 152 11.56 -10.45 -8.32
C GLY A 152 10.30 -11.30 -8.17
N HIS A 153 9.17 -10.88 -8.74
CA HIS A 153 7.94 -11.67 -8.74
C HIS A 153 8.08 -12.93 -9.62
N PRO A 154 7.67 -14.13 -9.15
CA PRO A 154 7.92 -15.40 -9.84
C PRO A 154 7.20 -15.53 -11.20
N ASN A 155 5.98 -15.00 -11.32
CA ASN A 155 5.18 -15.10 -12.55
C ASN A 155 4.32 -13.84 -12.77
N LEU A 156 4.96 -12.72 -13.11
CA LEU A 156 4.24 -11.46 -13.30
C LEU A 156 3.50 -11.46 -14.65
N LYS A 157 2.23 -11.87 -14.61
CA LYS A 157 1.33 -11.93 -15.77
C LYS A 157 -0.05 -11.42 -15.39
N ARG A 158 -0.75 -10.86 -16.38
CA ARG A 158 -2.15 -10.44 -16.29
C ARG A 158 -3.04 -11.58 -15.75
N ILE A 159 -4.06 -11.22 -14.99
CA ILE A 159 -4.97 -12.18 -14.35
C ILE A 159 -6.45 -11.84 -14.56
N LEU A 160 -6.80 -10.56 -14.59
CA LEU A 160 -8.17 -10.10 -14.72
C LEU A 160 -8.50 -9.77 -16.17
N LEU A 161 -7.53 -9.22 -16.90
CA LEU A 161 -7.70 -8.81 -18.29
C LEU A 161 -7.28 -9.93 -19.23
N TYR A 162 -7.97 -9.99 -20.36
CA TYR A 162 -7.63 -10.93 -21.42
C TYR A 162 -6.30 -10.53 -22.09
N GLU A 163 -5.63 -11.48 -22.74
CA GLU A 163 -4.24 -11.35 -23.21
C GLU A 163 -3.98 -10.14 -24.13
N LYS A 164 -4.95 -9.77 -24.97
CA LYS A 164 -4.85 -8.65 -25.91
C LYS A 164 -5.43 -7.34 -25.37
N PHE A 165 -5.70 -7.24 -24.08
CA PHE A 165 -6.18 -6.00 -23.50
C PHE A 165 -5.06 -4.94 -23.56
N GLU A 166 -5.38 -3.79 -24.16
CA GLU A 166 -4.45 -2.68 -24.26
C GLU A 166 -4.71 -1.64 -23.16
N GLY A 167 -3.69 -1.42 -22.31
CA GLY A 167 -3.72 -0.43 -21.23
C GLY A 167 -4.02 -1.02 -19.85
N HIS A 168 -4.40 -0.13 -18.94
CA HIS A 168 -4.56 -0.34 -17.50
C HIS A 168 -5.82 0.38 -17.01
N PRO A 169 -6.94 -0.33 -16.80
CA PRO A 169 -8.27 0.27 -16.67
C PRO A 169 -8.51 1.04 -15.37
N LEU A 170 -7.74 0.81 -14.30
CA LEU A 170 -7.91 1.53 -13.04
C LEU A 170 -7.10 2.84 -12.97
N ARG A 171 -6.30 3.14 -14.01
CA ARG A 171 -5.68 4.46 -14.14
C ARG A 171 -6.74 5.53 -14.46
N LYS A 172 -6.58 6.73 -13.92
CA LYS A 172 -7.54 7.82 -14.05
C LYS A 172 -7.60 8.43 -15.44
N ASP A 173 -6.54 8.26 -16.23
CA ASP A 173 -6.45 8.65 -17.64
C ASP A 173 -7.12 7.62 -18.58
N TYR A 174 -7.47 6.43 -18.10
CA TYR A 174 -8.08 5.41 -18.95
C TYR A 174 -9.53 5.79 -19.31
N PRO A 175 -9.88 5.85 -20.62
CA PRO A 175 -11.22 6.26 -21.06
C PRO A 175 -12.29 5.25 -20.64
N LYS A 176 -13.20 5.67 -19.76
CA LYS A 176 -14.28 4.83 -19.19
C LYS A 176 -15.20 4.19 -20.22
N THR A 177 -15.40 4.85 -21.36
CA THR A 177 -16.30 4.38 -22.43
C THR A 177 -15.58 3.60 -23.53
N LYS A 178 -14.26 3.46 -23.44
CA LYS A 178 -13.47 2.75 -24.46
C LYS A 178 -13.81 1.26 -24.42
N ARG A 179 -14.52 0.81 -25.45
CA ARG A 179 -14.72 -0.61 -25.71
C ARG A 179 -13.46 -1.16 -26.35
N GLN A 180 -13.01 -2.29 -25.83
CA GLN A 180 -11.91 -3.05 -26.38
C GLN A 180 -12.47 -4.15 -27.30
N PRO A 181 -11.72 -4.59 -28.33
CA PRO A 181 -12.21 -5.55 -29.30
C PRO A 181 -12.58 -6.88 -28.61
N LEU A 182 -13.80 -7.36 -28.86
CA LEU A 182 -14.25 -8.66 -28.39
C LEU A 182 -13.47 -9.75 -29.13
N ILE A 183 -12.83 -10.64 -28.37
CA ILE A 183 -12.25 -11.85 -28.94
C ILE A 183 -13.39 -12.83 -29.16
N GLY A 184 -13.73 -13.08 -30.43
CA GLY A 184 -14.63 -14.16 -30.80
C GLY A 184 -13.98 -15.53 -30.51
N PRO A 185 -14.79 -16.61 -30.38
CA PRO A 185 -14.25 -17.95 -30.22
C PRO A 185 -13.29 -18.29 -31.37
N ARG A 186 -12.15 -18.88 -31.04
CA ARG A 186 -11.30 -19.54 -32.04
C ARG A 186 -11.95 -20.88 -32.37
N ASN A 187 -12.53 -20.98 -33.56
CA ASN A 187 -12.99 -22.24 -34.15
C ASN A 187 -11.79 -23.13 -34.49
#